data_AF-A0A973HA72-F1
#
_entry.id   AF-A0A973HA72-F1
#
_cell.length_a   1.000
_cell.length_b   1.000
_cell.length_c   1.000
_cell.angle_alpha   90.00
_cell.angle_beta   90.00
_cell.angle_gamma   90.00
#
_symmetry.space_group_name_H-M   'P 1'
#
loop_
_entity.id
_entity.type
_entity.pdbx_description
1 polymer ?
#
loop_
_entity_poly.entity_id
_entity_poly.type
_entity_poly.pdbx_seq_one_letter_code
_entity_poly.pdbx_strand_id
1 'polypeptide(L)'
;SHGLAQAAFLAEWAQARAELGSGKVERAAARLAPLVQPGARQGHFGLWFLAVPCFVEACVLSDRAVDATEMIDLFAVWAELGADPQAPAQLERCRALVAPPERSEELYRAALARHERAPGPFEHARTHLAFGMWLRRRRRPIEARAQLRDALLGFERCGAAMWGKRAGAELRAAGEVSGAGESGLLSSLTPQQVRIARDVASGATNKEIAAELSISIRTVEYHLRNVFAQLGVRSRTGLAHLLANVDHGSGTAPLRPATPVPRSPRSCGP
;
A
#
# COMPACT_ATOMS: atom_id res chain seq x y z
N SER A 1 -4.35 11.99 39.37
CA SER A 1 -4.49 12.54 38.00
C SER A 1 -5.81 12.11 37.35
N HIS A 2 -6.94 12.23 38.07
CA HIS A 2 -8.21 11.56 37.74
C HIS A 2 -8.98 12.08 36.51
N GLY A 3 -8.48 13.09 35.78
CA GLY A 3 -9.13 13.64 34.59
C GLY A 3 -8.34 13.58 33.28
N LEU A 4 -7.07 13.13 33.31
CA LEU A 4 -6.17 13.19 32.14
C LEU A 4 -5.93 11.82 31.49
N ALA A 5 -6.63 10.77 31.92
CA ALA A 5 -6.38 9.40 31.46
C ALA A 5 -6.59 9.25 29.94
N GLN A 6 -7.63 9.86 29.37
CA GLN A 6 -7.90 9.82 27.93
C GLN A 6 -6.83 10.58 27.13
N ALA A 7 -6.43 11.77 27.59
CA ALA A 7 -5.38 12.55 26.93
C ALA A 7 -4.02 11.84 26.97
N ALA A 8 -3.67 11.26 28.13
CA ALA A 8 -2.47 10.46 28.28
C ALA A 8 -2.49 9.22 27.37
N PHE A 9 -3.61 8.51 27.30
CA PHE A 9 -3.79 7.38 26.39
C PHE A 9 -3.53 7.79 24.94
N LEU A 10 -4.17 8.86 24.47
CA LEU A 10 -4.03 9.33 23.10
C LEU A 10 -2.60 9.77 22.78
N ALA A 11 -1.92 10.41 23.74
CA ALA A 11 -0.52 10.79 23.59
C ALA A 11 0.40 9.56 23.47
N GLU A 12 0.26 8.58 24.36
CA GLU A 12 1.03 7.34 24.33
C GLU A 12 0.77 6.54 23.05
N TRP A 13 -0.50 6.42 22.65
CA TRP A 13 -0.88 5.77 21.40
C TRP A 13 -0.31 6.48 20.16
N ALA A 14 -0.39 7.81 20.11
CA ALA A 14 0.16 8.59 18.99
C ALA A 14 1.68 8.43 18.88
N GLN A 15 2.38 8.45 20.02
CA GLN A 15 3.82 8.22 20.06
C GLN A 15 4.19 6.79 19.63
N ALA A 16 3.42 5.79 20.05
CA ALA A 16 3.62 4.41 19.61
C ALA A 16 3.39 4.23 18.10
N ARG A 17 2.39 4.90 17.51
CA ARG A 17 2.18 4.90 16.04
C ARG A 17 3.34 5.55 15.31
N ALA A 18 3.93 6.61 15.84
CA ALA A 18 5.13 7.23 15.27
C ALA A 18 6.35 6.30 15.37
N GLU A 19 6.52 5.60 16.50
CA GLU A 19 7.56 4.59 16.71
C GLU A 19 7.43 3.42 15.74
N LEU A 20 6.21 2.87 15.55
CA LEU A 20 5.91 1.86 14.52
C LEU A 20 6.27 2.37 13.12
N GLY A 21 5.86 3.58 12.76
CA GLY A 21 6.18 4.18 11.47
C GLY A 21 7.69 4.33 11.24
N SER A 22 8.48 4.48 12.31
CA SER A 22 9.95 4.56 12.25
C SER A 22 10.66 3.21 12.39
N GLY A 23 9.92 2.10 12.51
CA GLY A 23 10.50 0.77 12.73
C GLY A 23 11.01 0.51 14.14
N LYS A 24 10.71 1.37 15.12
CA LYS A 24 11.08 1.19 16.54
C LYS A 24 10.06 0.29 17.25
N VAL A 25 9.91 -0.94 16.76
CA VAL A 25 8.78 -1.84 17.07
C VAL A 25 8.77 -2.29 18.53
N GLU A 26 9.93 -2.51 19.15
CA GLU A 26 10.07 -2.89 20.56
C GLU A 26 9.62 -1.77 21.49
N ARG A 27 9.96 -0.52 21.14
CA ARG A 27 9.53 0.67 21.91
C ARG A 27 8.02 0.86 21.80
N ALA A 28 7.46 0.72 20.60
CA ALA A 28 6.03 0.78 20.40
C ALA A 28 5.30 -0.32 21.19
N ALA A 29 5.79 -1.56 21.18
CA ALA A 29 5.21 -2.66 21.94
C ALA A 29 5.23 -2.37 23.45
N ALA A 30 6.38 -1.92 23.98
CA ALA A 30 6.51 -1.55 25.39
C ALA A 30 5.59 -0.39 25.80
N ARG A 31 5.37 0.57 24.89
CA ARG A 31 4.48 1.72 25.12
C ARG A 31 3.01 1.35 25.09
N LEU A 32 2.62 0.45 24.19
CA LEU A 32 1.24 0.03 23.99
C LEU A 32 0.79 -1.02 25.03
N ALA A 33 1.72 -1.82 25.57
CA ALA A 33 1.39 -2.89 26.51
C ALA A 33 0.52 -2.43 27.71
N PRO A 34 0.86 -1.34 28.45
CA PRO A 34 0.04 -0.88 29.57
C PRO A 34 -1.34 -0.34 29.15
N LEU A 35 -1.46 0.12 27.90
CA LEU A 35 -2.73 0.63 27.38
C LEU A 35 -3.71 -0.49 27.06
N VAL A 36 -3.17 -1.65 26.69
CA VAL A 36 -3.92 -2.77 26.13
C VAL A 36 -4.14 -3.87 27.17
N GLN A 37 -3.10 -4.29 27.88
CA GLN A 37 -3.15 -5.40 28.83
C GLN A 37 -3.86 -5.03 30.15
N PRO A 38 -4.49 -6.01 30.84
CA PRO A 38 -5.09 -5.80 32.15
C PRO A 38 -4.08 -5.26 33.17
N GLY A 39 -4.49 -4.26 33.96
CA GLY A 39 -3.65 -3.73 35.04
C GLY A 39 -4.06 -2.34 35.52
N ALA A 40 -3.37 -1.83 36.55
CA ALA A 40 -3.66 -0.51 37.14
C ALA A 40 -3.51 0.68 36.17
N ARG A 41 -2.88 0.47 35.01
CA ARG A 41 -2.71 1.45 33.93
C ARG A 41 -3.57 1.15 32.70
N GLN A 42 -4.49 0.19 32.79
CA GLN A 42 -5.38 -0.14 31.68
C GLN A 42 -6.07 1.13 31.18
N GLY A 43 -5.95 1.36 29.88
CA GLY A 43 -6.47 2.54 29.23
C GLY A 43 -7.99 2.67 29.37
N HIS A 44 -8.50 3.85 29.03
CA HIS A 44 -9.95 4.05 28.94
C HIS A 44 -10.56 3.04 27.96
N PHE A 45 -11.56 2.25 28.39
CA PHE A 45 -12.14 1.16 27.59
C PHE A 45 -12.55 1.60 26.17
N GLY A 46 -13.12 2.80 26.06
CA GLY A 46 -13.55 3.39 24.78
C GLY A 46 -12.43 3.95 23.91
N LEU A 47 -11.16 3.83 24.29
CA LEU A 47 -10.01 4.20 23.43
C LEU A 47 -9.11 3.00 23.14
N TRP A 48 -9.26 1.93 23.93
CA TRP A 48 -8.51 0.69 23.83
C TRP A 48 -8.48 0.12 22.39
N PHE A 49 -9.61 0.19 21.68
CA PHE A 49 -9.73 -0.27 20.29
C PHE A 49 -8.77 0.43 19.32
N LEU A 50 -8.33 1.66 19.61
CA LEU A 50 -7.33 2.37 18.80
C LEU A 50 -5.94 1.73 18.94
N ALA A 51 -5.63 1.20 20.12
CA ALA A 51 -4.31 0.69 20.48
C ALA A 51 -4.11 -0.77 20.08
N VAL A 52 -5.15 -1.61 20.14
CA VAL A 52 -5.03 -3.05 19.85
C VAL A 52 -4.38 -3.33 18.49
N PRO A 53 -4.82 -2.76 17.36
CA PRO A 53 -4.20 -3.06 16.06
C PRO A 53 -2.75 -2.61 15.93
N CYS A 54 -2.34 -1.62 16.73
CA CYS A 54 -0.95 -1.18 16.81
C CYS A 54 -0.14 -2.12 17.72
N PHE A 55 -0.73 -2.59 18.81
CA PHE A 55 -0.08 -3.48 19.77
C PHE A 55 0.21 -4.85 19.17
N VAL A 56 -0.78 -5.44 18.49
CA VAL A 56 -0.62 -6.71 17.75
C VAL A 56 0.51 -6.59 16.73
N GLU A 57 0.49 -5.53 15.91
CA GLU A 57 1.54 -5.29 14.91
C GLU A 57 2.92 -5.13 15.55
N ALA A 58 3.03 -4.36 16.65
CA ALA A 58 4.29 -4.16 17.35
C ALA A 58 4.84 -5.47 17.92
N CYS A 59 3.99 -6.28 18.57
CA CYS A 59 4.39 -7.57 19.14
C CYS A 59 4.93 -8.51 18.08
N VAL A 60 4.17 -8.71 17.00
CA VAL A 60 4.55 -9.59 15.87
C VAL A 60 5.86 -9.14 15.21
N LEU A 61 6.07 -7.82 15.05
CA LEU A 61 7.30 -7.31 14.44
C LEU A 61 8.52 -7.36 15.38
N SER A 62 8.30 -7.26 16.69
CA SER A 62 9.36 -7.31 17.71
C SER A 62 9.77 -8.74 18.12
N ASP A 63 9.19 -9.76 17.49
CA ASP A 63 9.36 -11.18 17.83
C ASP A 63 9.12 -11.49 19.32
N ARG A 64 8.28 -10.68 19.97
CA ARG A 64 7.86 -10.95 21.34
C ARG A 64 6.76 -11.99 21.31
N ALA A 65 6.99 -13.11 22.00
CA ALA A 65 5.98 -14.11 22.30
C ALA A 65 4.95 -13.55 23.29
N VAL A 66 4.12 -12.62 22.83
CA VAL A 66 2.90 -12.20 23.51
C VAL A 66 1.76 -12.87 22.78
N ASP A 67 0.98 -13.68 23.50
CA ASP A 67 -0.28 -14.18 22.98
C ASP A 67 -1.22 -12.99 22.79
N ALA A 68 -1.37 -12.56 21.54
CA ALA A 68 -2.23 -11.46 21.15
C ALA A 68 -3.67 -11.93 20.89
N THR A 69 -3.95 -13.23 21.00
CA THR A 69 -5.25 -13.83 20.62
C THR A 69 -6.38 -13.25 21.46
N GLU A 70 -6.21 -13.17 22.78
CA GLU A 70 -7.21 -12.58 23.69
C GLU A 70 -7.59 -11.15 23.26
N MET A 71 -6.60 -10.34 22.87
CA MET A 71 -6.84 -8.95 22.46
C MET A 71 -7.51 -8.85 21.09
N ILE A 72 -7.21 -9.78 20.20
CA ILE A 72 -7.87 -9.89 18.90
C ILE A 72 -9.34 -10.29 19.08
N ASP A 73 -9.64 -11.23 19.99
CA ASP A 73 -11.01 -11.68 20.27
C ASP A 73 -11.85 -10.55 20.89
N LEU A 74 -11.30 -9.85 21.88
CA LEU A 74 -11.93 -8.65 22.44
C LEU A 74 -12.13 -7.54 21.39
N PHE A 75 -11.17 -7.35 20.47
CA PHE A 75 -11.33 -6.39 19.37
C PHE A 75 -12.39 -6.85 18.35
N ALA A 76 -12.58 -8.17 18.16
CA ALA A 76 -13.61 -8.72 17.30
C ALA A 76 -15.01 -8.38 17.81
N VAL A 77 -15.25 -8.55 19.11
CA VAL A 77 -16.52 -8.14 19.77
C VAL A 77 -16.82 -6.67 19.47
N TRP A 78 -15.81 -5.80 19.54
CA TRP A 78 -16.00 -4.38 19.25
C TRP A 78 -16.25 -4.08 17.77
N ALA A 79 -15.54 -4.77 16.86
CA ALA A 79 -15.75 -4.61 15.42
C ALA A 79 -17.16 -5.03 14.99
N GLU A 80 -17.77 -6.01 15.67
CA GLU A 80 -19.15 -6.46 15.43
C GLU A 80 -20.21 -5.43 15.85
N LEU A 81 -19.90 -4.54 16.80
CA LEU A 81 -20.81 -3.45 17.20
C LEU A 81 -21.01 -2.41 16.09
N GLY A 82 -20.14 -2.37 15.07
CA GLY A 82 -20.32 -1.55 13.87
C GLY A 82 -20.07 -0.04 14.05
N ALA A 83 -19.51 0.39 15.19
CA ALA A 83 -19.27 1.80 15.50
C ALA A 83 -18.17 2.45 14.63
N ASP A 84 -17.16 1.67 14.22
CA ASP A 84 -16.10 2.10 13.29
C ASP A 84 -16.14 1.22 12.02
N PRO A 85 -16.49 1.80 10.86
CA PRO A 85 -16.48 1.09 9.58
C PRO A 85 -15.14 0.47 9.18
N GLN A 86 -14.01 0.95 9.74
CA GLN A 86 -12.68 0.41 9.48
C GLN A 86 -12.32 -0.79 10.36
N ALA A 87 -13.00 -0.99 11.49
CA ALA A 87 -12.64 -2.01 12.48
C ALA A 87 -12.62 -3.42 11.90
N PRO A 88 -13.59 -3.85 11.06
CA PRO A 88 -13.55 -5.18 10.45
C PRO A 88 -12.30 -5.39 9.57
N ALA A 89 -11.85 -4.37 8.85
CA ALA A 89 -10.64 -4.46 8.02
C ALA A 89 -9.37 -4.55 8.87
N GLN A 90 -9.29 -3.75 9.95
CA GLN A 90 -8.19 -3.80 10.91
C GLN A 90 -8.14 -5.15 11.66
N LEU A 91 -9.30 -5.74 11.98
CA LEU A 91 -9.40 -7.04 12.63
C LEU A 91 -8.80 -8.15 11.75
N GLU A 92 -9.15 -8.18 10.47
CA GLU A 92 -8.59 -9.17 9.53
C GLU A 92 -7.08 -8.99 9.35
N ARG A 93 -6.58 -7.74 9.34
CA ARG A 93 -5.13 -7.50 9.37
C ARG A 93 -4.48 -8.05 10.64
N CYS A 94 -5.10 -7.85 11.81
CA CYS A 94 -4.58 -8.39 13.07
C CYS A 94 -4.53 -9.92 13.05
N ARG A 95 -5.60 -10.57 12.58
CA ARG A 95 -5.65 -12.02 12.37
C ARG A 95 -4.57 -12.47 11.39
N ALA A 96 -4.38 -11.77 10.26
CA ALA A 96 -3.35 -12.11 9.28
C ALA A 96 -1.92 -12.06 9.84
N LEU A 97 -1.65 -11.13 10.75
CA LEU A 97 -0.34 -10.96 11.39
C LEU A 97 0.05 -12.13 12.30
N VAL A 98 -0.92 -12.73 13.00
CA VAL A 98 -0.69 -13.83 13.95
C VAL A 98 -1.01 -15.21 13.37
N ALA A 99 -1.76 -15.26 12.27
CA ALA A 99 -2.16 -16.51 11.63
C ALA A 99 -0.97 -17.29 11.09
N PRO A 100 -1.10 -18.63 11.00
CA PRO A 100 -0.11 -19.44 10.29
C PRO A 100 -0.10 -19.05 8.80
N PRO A 101 1.03 -19.29 8.11
CA PRO A 101 1.27 -18.76 6.78
C PRO A 101 0.24 -19.17 5.72
N GLU A 102 -0.36 -20.34 5.89
CA GLU A 102 -1.35 -20.91 4.98
C GLU A 102 -2.66 -20.11 5.01
N ARG A 103 -2.91 -19.37 6.11
CA ARG A 103 -4.09 -18.53 6.30
C ARG A 103 -3.82 -17.03 6.20
N SER A 104 -2.59 -16.57 6.49
CA SER A 104 -2.25 -15.15 6.49
C SER A 104 -2.63 -14.44 5.18
N GLU A 105 -2.37 -15.07 4.03
CA GLU A 105 -2.61 -14.44 2.72
C GLU A 105 -4.09 -14.19 2.43
N GLU A 106 -4.95 -15.17 2.73
CA GLU A 106 -6.40 -15.06 2.61
C GLU A 106 -6.92 -13.91 3.48
N LEU A 107 -6.45 -13.82 4.72
CA LEU A 107 -6.83 -12.78 5.68
C LEU A 107 -6.35 -11.38 5.25
N TYR A 108 -5.12 -11.25 4.72
CA TYR A 108 -4.66 -9.97 4.16
C TYR A 108 -5.53 -9.52 2.97
N ARG A 109 -5.88 -10.43 2.06
CA ARG A 109 -6.78 -10.11 0.94
C ARG A 109 -8.17 -9.70 1.44
N ALA A 110 -8.71 -10.41 2.43
CA ALA A 110 -9.98 -10.06 3.06
C ALA A 110 -9.95 -8.69 3.76
N ALA A 111 -8.83 -8.33 4.40
CA ALA A 111 -8.61 -7.02 4.98
C ALA A 111 -8.61 -5.91 3.90
N LEU A 112 -7.88 -6.11 2.80
CA LEU A 112 -7.84 -5.16 1.68
C LEU A 112 -9.22 -4.95 1.05
N ALA A 113 -9.95 -6.04 0.76
CA ALA A 113 -11.31 -5.95 0.21
C ALA A 113 -12.29 -5.21 1.13
N ARG A 114 -12.09 -5.27 2.46
CA ARG A 114 -12.89 -4.49 3.41
C ARG A 114 -12.47 -3.02 3.43
N HIS A 115 -11.18 -2.70 3.31
CA HIS A 115 -10.72 -1.32 3.19
C HIS A 115 -11.24 -0.62 1.93
N GLU A 116 -11.50 -1.34 0.84
CA GLU A 116 -12.12 -0.74 -0.35
C GLU A 116 -13.56 -0.26 -0.10
N ARG A 117 -14.25 -0.87 0.87
CA ARG A 117 -15.64 -0.56 1.22
C ARG A 117 -15.78 0.46 2.35
N ALA A 118 -14.68 0.83 3.01
CA ALA A 118 -14.68 1.73 4.17
C ALA A 118 -13.72 2.92 3.99
N PRO A 119 -14.11 4.15 4.37
CA PRO A 119 -13.20 5.29 4.31
C PRO A 119 -12.08 5.12 5.33
N GLY A 120 -10.81 5.18 4.91
CA GLY A 120 -9.66 5.00 5.82
C GLY A 120 -8.32 4.82 5.12
N PRO A 121 -7.81 5.83 4.39
CA PRO A 121 -6.63 5.67 3.53
C PRO A 121 -5.36 5.29 4.30
N PHE A 122 -5.23 5.74 5.56
CA PHE A 122 -4.07 5.42 6.38
C PHE A 122 -4.05 3.95 6.84
N GLU A 123 -5.16 3.42 7.35
CA GLU A 123 -5.23 2.01 7.76
C GLU A 123 -5.17 1.06 6.56
N HIS A 124 -5.74 1.47 5.41
CA HIS A 124 -5.57 0.74 4.16
C HIS A 124 -4.08 0.64 3.76
N ALA A 125 -3.34 1.75 3.81
CA ALA A 125 -1.91 1.78 3.54
C ALA A 125 -1.10 0.89 4.51
N ARG A 126 -1.49 0.84 5.79
CA ARG A 126 -0.88 -0.06 6.78
C ARG A 126 -1.10 -1.53 6.45
N THR A 127 -2.29 -1.90 5.96
CA THR A 127 -2.57 -3.27 5.51
C THR A 127 -1.73 -3.66 4.31
N HIS A 128 -1.59 -2.78 3.32
CA HIS A 128 -0.66 -2.99 2.21
C HIS A 128 0.79 -3.14 2.67
N LEU A 129 1.27 -2.32 3.62
CA LEU A 129 2.62 -2.41 4.16
C LEU A 129 2.87 -3.78 4.81
N ALA A 130 1.97 -4.19 5.71
CA ALA A 130 2.07 -5.47 6.40
C ALA A 130 2.05 -6.66 5.42
N PHE A 131 1.13 -6.64 4.45
CA PHE A 131 1.03 -7.70 3.45
C PHE A 131 2.26 -7.76 2.54
N GLY A 132 2.75 -6.61 2.09
CA GLY A 132 3.97 -6.53 1.28
C GLY A 132 5.22 -7.02 2.01
N MET A 133 5.38 -6.68 3.29
CA MET A 133 6.45 -7.22 4.13
C MET A 133 6.35 -8.74 4.29
N TRP A 134 5.13 -9.26 4.51
CA TRP A 134 4.86 -10.69 4.61
C TRP A 134 5.22 -11.44 3.31
N LEU A 135 4.79 -10.93 2.15
CA LEU A 135 5.11 -11.48 0.83
C LEU A 135 6.62 -11.49 0.57
N ARG A 136 7.34 -10.43 0.98
CA ARG A 136 8.80 -10.38 0.83
C ARG A 136 9.49 -11.49 1.63
N ARG A 137 9.09 -11.70 2.90
CA ARG A 137 9.62 -12.79 3.75
C ARG A 137 9.37 -14.17 3.12
N ARG A 138 8.30 -14.31 2.34
CA ARG A 138 7.95 -15.51 1.56
C ARG A 138 8.64 -15.62 0.21
N ARG A 139 9.64 -14.77 -0.08
CA ARG A 139 10.38 -14.74 -1.35
C ARG A 139 9.49 -14.52 -2.58
N ARG A 140 8.42 -13.72 -2.44
CA ARG A 140 7.53 -13.29 -3.54
C ARG A 140 7.70 -11.80 -3.85
N PRO A 141 8.86 -11.37 -4.38
CA PRO A 141 9.22 -9.96 -4.48
C PRO A 141 8.34 -9.17 -5.46
N ILE A 142 7.85 -9.79 -6.54
CA ILE A 142 6.99 -9.12 -7.52
C ILE A 142 5.68 -8.66 -6.87
N GLU A 143 5.01 -9.58 -6.17
CA GLU A 143 3.75 -9.28 -5.48
C GLU A 143 3.99 -8.34 -4.28
N ALA A 144 5.10 -8.54 -3.55
CA ALA A 144 5.48 -7.64 -2.47
C ALA A 144 5.63 -6.20 -2.94
N ARG A 145 6.28 -5.95 -4.08
CA ARG A 145 6.45 -4.61 -4.64
C ARG A 145 5.13 -3.93 -4.94
N ALA A 146 4.17 -4.64 -5.54
CA ALA A 146 2.85 -4.08 -5.80
C ALA A 146 2.19 -3.56 -4.51
N GLN A 147 2.17 -4.38 -3.45
CA GLN A 147 1.61 -3.99 -2.16
C GLN A 147 2.38 -2.83 -1.51
N LEU A 148 3.72 -2.87 -1.52
CA LEU A 148 4.56 -1.85 -0.89
C LEU A 148 4.48 -0.49 -1.61
N ARG A 149 4.22 -0.47 -2.93
CA ARG A 149 3.94 0.76 -3.69
C ARG A 149 2.61 1.38 -3.28
N ASP A 150 1.55 0.58 -3.21
CA ASP A 150 0.23 1.06 -2.78
C ASP A 150 0.29 1.61 -1.33
N ALA A 151 1.06 0.96 -0.45
CA ALA A 151 1.34 1.46 0.89
C ALA A 151 2.03 2.83 0.87
N LEU A 152 3.14 2.97 0.12
CA LEU A 152 3.90 4.22 0.01
C LEU A 152 3.00 5.38 -0.45
N LEU A 153 2.27 5.19 -1.54
CA LEU A 153 1.36 6.19 -2.08
C LEU A 153 0.22 6.53 -1.12
N GLY A 154 -0.31 5.53 -0.41
CA GLY A 154 -1.29 5.72 0.65
C GLY A 154 -0.75 6.62 1.77
N PHE A 155 0.47 6.38 2.23
CA PHE A 155 1.10 7.20 3.27
C PHE A 155 1.43 8.61 2.80
N GLU A 156 1.91 8.80 1.58
CA GLU A 156 2.18 10.13 1.00
C GLU A 156 0.91 10.99 0.97
N ARG A 157 -0.22 10.42 0.52
CA ARG A 157 -1.51 11.13 0.50
C ARG A 157 -2.04 11.47 1.89
N CYS A 158 -1.69 10.68 2.90
CA CYS A 158 -2.03 10.95 4.29
C CYS A 158 -1.06 11.95 4.95
N GLY A 159 0.00 12.40 4.26
CA GLY A 159 1.07 13.20 4.87
C GLY A 159 1.90 12.42 5.91
N ALA A 160 1.81 11.09 5.92
CA ALA A 160 2.44 10.22 6.91
C ALA A 160 3.91 9.91 6.54
N ALA A 161 4.74 10.95 6.51
CA ALA A 161 6.12 10.88 5.99
C ALA A 161 6.98 9.77 6.61
N MET A 162 6.84 9.50 7.91
CA MET A 162 7.59 8.45 8.60
C MET A 162 7.22 7.05 8.09
N TRP A 163 5.92 6.81 7.91
CA TRP A 163 5.41 5.56 7.34
C TRP A 163 5.76 5.41 5.85
N GLY A 164 5.71 6.50 5.09
CA GLY A 164 6.17 6.52 3.69
C GLY A 164 7.64 6.14 3.57
N LYS A 165 8.52 6.71 4.41
CA LYS A 165 9.94 6.33 4.45
C LYS A 165 10.14 4.84 4.73
N ARG A 166 9.38 4.27 5.67
CA ARG A 166 9.39 2.83 5.97
C ARG A 166 8.93 2.01 4.77
N ALA A 167 7.78 2.32 4.16
CA ALA A 167 7.29 1.62 2.98
C ALA A 167 8.31 1.67 1.82
N GLY A 168 8.92 2.82 1.56
CA GLY A 168 9.96 2.95 0.54
C GLY A 168 11.23 2.15 0.85
N ALA A 169 11.62 2.01 2.12
CA ALA A 169 12.74 1.15 2.51
C ALA A 169 12.42 -0.34 2.27
N GLU A 170 11.21 -0.78 2.64
CA GLU A 170 10.75 -2.14 2.39
C GLU A 170 10.65 -2.43 0.88
N LEU A 171 10.26 -1.44 0.09
CA LEU A 171 10.16 -1.54 -1.37
C LEU A 171 11.52 -1.72 -2.04
N ARG A 172 12.52 -0.92 -1.64
CA ARG A 172 13.91 -1.11 -2.06
C ARG A 172 14.43 -2.48 -1.65
N ALA A 173 14.12 -2.93 -0.43
CA ALA A 173 14.49 -4.26 0.05
C ALA A 173 13.81 -5.40 -0.74
N ALA A 174 12.67 -5.14 -1.40
CA ALA A 174 12.01 -6.07 -2.33
C ALA A 174 12.62 -6.05 -3.75
N GLY A 175 13.77 -5.40 -3.93
CA GLY A 175 14.52 -5.38 -5.19
C GLY A 175 14.02 -4.34 -6.19
N GLU A 176 13.23 -3.36 -5.76
CA GLU A 176 12.92 -2.21 -6.61
C GLU A 176 14.11 -1.26 -6.64
N VAL A 177 14.91 -1.38 -7.71
CA VAL A 177 15.91 -0.38 -8.08
C VAL A 177 15.21 0.66 -8.93
N SER A 178 15.31 1.93 -8.56
CA SER A 178 14.88 3.05 -9.41
C SER A 178 15.75 3.05 -10.67
N GLY A 179 15.31 2.35 -11.72
CA GLY A 179 16.05 2.16 -12.97
C GLY A 179 15.08 1.99 -14.14
N ALA A 180 15.20 2.91 -15.09
CA ALA A 180 14.30 3.16 -16.21
C ALA A 180 14.25 2.06 -17.28
N GLY A 181 13.05 1.86 -17.85
CA GLY A 181 12.79 1.15 -19.10
C GLY A 181 11.30 1.17 -19.42
N GLU A 182 10.92 1.42 -20.68
CA GLU A 182 9.52 1.63 -21.10
C GLU A 182 8.62 0.39 -20.90
N SER A 183 9.16 -0.84 -20.90
CA SER A 183 8.44 -2.06 -20.46
C SER A 183 8.35 -2.22 -18.94
N GLY A 184 9.12 -1.43 -18.17
CA GLY A 184 9.09 -1.33 -16.72
C GLY A 184 7.92 -0.50 -16.18
N LEU A 185 7.29 0.31 -17.04
CA LEU A 185 6.28 1.28 -16.65
C LEU A 185 5.00 0.61 -16.14
N LEU A 186 4.46 -0.36 -16.89
CA LEU A 186 3.26 -1.10 -16.46
C LEU A 186 3.56 -2.10 -15.33
N SER A 187 4.75 -2.67 -15.29
CA SER A 187 5.19 -3.56 -14.19
C SER A 187 5.46 -2.79 -12.88
N SER A 188 5.49 -1.46 -12.94
CA SER A 188 5.50 -0.59 -11.76
C SER A 188 4.10 -0.40 -11.12
N LEU A 189 3.03 -0.68 -11.86
CA LEU A 189 1.65 -0.51 -11.39
C LEU A 189 1.10 -1.79 -10.75
N THR A 190 0.14 -1.64 -9.85
CA THR A 190 -0.60 -2.79 -9.27
C THR A 190 -1.66 -3.31 -10.25
N PRO A 191 -2.15 -4.56 -10.13
CA PRO A 191 -3.13 -5.11 -11.08
C PRO A 191 -4.38 -4.23 -11.25
N GLN A 192 -4.87 -3.64 -10.16
CA GLN A 192 -6.00 -2.72 -10.18
C GLN A 192 -5.66 -1.40 -10.87
N GLN A 193 -4.45 -0.86 -10.64
CA GLN A 193 -3.96 0.33 -11.33
C GLN A 193 -3.73 0.09 -12.82
N VAL A 194 -3.20 -1.07 -13.22
CA VAL A 194 -3.07 -1.47 -14.64
C VAL A 194 -4.43 -1.52 -15.31
N ARG A 195 -5.42 -2.14 -14.65
CA ARG A 195 -6.80 -2.22 -15.16
C ARG A 195 -7.39 -0.82 -15.35
N ILE A 196 -7.37 0.00 -14.29
CA ILE A 196 -7.84 1.40 -14.36
C ILE A 196 -7.09 2.20 -15.45
N ALA A 197 -5.78 2.02 -15.58
CA ALA A 197 -4.98 2.72 -16.59
C ALA A 197 -5.35 2.31 -18.03
N ARG A 198 -5.64 1.02 -18.26
CA ARG A 198 -6.12 0.50 -19.54
C ARG A 198 -7.53 0.99 -19.86
N ASP A 199 -8.44 0.96 -18.89
CA ASP A 199 -9.82 1.47 -19.07
C ASP A 199 -9.80 2.97 -19.37
N VAL A 200 -8.84 3.69 -18.77
CA VAL A 200 -8.62 5.10 -19.07
C VAL A 200 -8.10 5.31 -20.50
N ALA A 201 -7.15 4.49 -20.93
CA ALA A 201 -6.59 4.54 -22.28
C ALA A 201 -7.61 4.16 -23.37
N SER A 202 -8.57 3.28 -23.06
CA SER A 202 -9.68 2.94 -23.95
C SER A 202 -10.81 3.98 -23.98
N GLY A 203 -10.75 5.01 -23.13
CA GLY A 203 -11.68 6.13 -23.13
C GLY A 203 -12.73 6.12 -22.01
N ALA A 204 -12.74 5.14 -21.11
CA ALA A 204 -13.74 5.02 -20.05
C ALA A 204 -13.62 6.14 -18.99
N THR A 205 -14.70 6.84 -18.70
CA THR A 205 -14.77 7.88 -17.68
C THR A 205 -14.59 7.30 -16.27
N ASN A 206 -14.21 8.14 -15.31
CA ASN A 206 -14.07 7.70 -13.90
C ASN A 206 -15.37 7.10 -13.35
N LYS A 207 -16.53 7.56 -13.85
CA LYS A 207 -17.86 7.05 -13.47
C LYS A 207 -18.10 5.64 -14.01
N GLU A 208 -17.73 5.39 -15.26
CA GLU A 208 -17.86 4.07 -15.89
C GLU A 208 -16.92 3.06 -15.22
N ILE A 209 -15.65 3.44 -15.00
CA ILE A 209 -14.67 2.61 -14.29
C ILE A 209 -15.13 2.31 -12.85
N ALA A 210 -15.68 3.32 -12.16
CA ALA A 210 -16.23 3.15 -10.83
C ALA A 210 -17.37 2.12 -10.80
N ALA A 211 -18.28 2.20 -11.77
CA ALA A 211 -19.39 1.25 -11.90
C ALA A 211 -18.91 -0.17 -12.24
N GLU A 212 -17.99 -0.31 -13.20
CA GLU A 212 -17.44 -1.59 -13.62
C GLU A 212 -16.67 -2.29 -12.49
N LEU A 213 -15.88 -1.53 -11.74
CA LEU A 213 -15.07 -2.05 -10.65
C LEU A 213 -15.80 -2.09 -9.30
N SER A 214 -17.08 -1.67 -9.27
CA SER A 214 -17.88 -1.57 -8.04
C SER A 214 -17.19 -0.78 -6.91
N ILE A 215 -16.49 0.31 -7.27
CA ILE A 215 -15.79 1.22 -6.35
C ILE A 215 -16.31 2.66 -6.51
N SER A 216 -15.97 3.54 -5.57
CA SER A 216 -16.35 4.94 -5.68
C SER A 216 -15.55 5.67 -6.77
N ILE A 217 -16.14 6.70 -7.39
CA ILE A 217 -15.44 7.61 -8.33
C ILE A 217 -14.18 8.21 -7.66
N ARG A 218 -14.28 8.56 -6.38
CA ARG A 218 -13.16 9.07 -5.59
C ARG A 218 -12.01 8.06 -5.47
N THR A 219 -12.33 6.76 -5.43
CA THR A 219 -11.35 5.68 -5.43
C THR A 219 -10.67 5.57 -6.79
N VAL A 220 -11.42 5.70 -7.90
CA VAL A 220 -10.84 5.75 -9.26
C VAL A 220 -9.89 6.94 -9.43
N GLU A 221 -10.31 8.14 -9.03
CA GLU A 221 -9.48 9.35 -9.05
C GLU A 221 -8.21 9.21 -8.20
N TYR A 222 -8.33 8.51 -7.08
CA TYR A 222 -7.22 8.17 -6.20
C TYR A 222 -6.21 7.24 -6.89
N HIS A 223 -6.66 6.18 -7.56
CA HIS A 223 -5.79 5.30 -8.34
C HIS A 223 -5.18 6.02 -9.54
N LEU A 224 -5.94 6.89 -10.22
CA LEU A 224 -5.44 7.64 -11.37
C LEU A 224 -4.35 8.65 -11.00
N ARG A 225 -4.50 9.38 -9.90
CA ARG A 225 -3.45 10.27 -9.41
C ARG A 225 -2.15 9.52 -9.11
N ASN A 226 -2.27 8.30 -8.57
CA ASN A 226 -1.11 7.44 -8.33
C ASN A 226 -0.46 6.98 -9.63
N VAL A 227 -1.26 6.48 -10.56
CA VAL A 227 -0.78 6.07 -11.89
C VAL A 227 -0.07 7.22 -12.57
N PHE A 228 -0.63 8.43 -12.52
CA PHE A 228 -0.01 9.63 -13.09
C PHE A 228 1.33 9.97 -12.45
N ALA A 229 1.40 9.96 -11.11
CA ALA A 229 2.64 10.21 -10.38
C ALA A 229 3.71 9.14 -10.66
N GLN A 230 3.32 7.86 -10.69
CA GLN A 230 4.23 6.73 -10.92
C GLN A 230 4.76 6.68 -12.36
N LEU A 231 3.92 7.04 -13.34
CA LEU A 231 4.30 7.03 -14.75
C LEU A 231 4.86 8.37 -15.25
N GLY A 232 4.90 9.40 -14.39
CA GLY A 232 5.39 10.74 -14.77
C GLY A 232 4.50 11.49 -15.76
N VAL A 233 3.23 11.10 -15.90
CA VAL A 233 2.27 11.73 -16.82
C VAL A 233 1.37 12.73 -16.09
N ARG A 234 1.06 13.84 -16.74
CA ARG A 234 0.28 14.94 -16.14
C ARG A 234 -1.19 14.98 -16.57
N SER A 235 -1.57 14.15 -17.52
CA SER A 235 -2.91 14.15 -18.08
C SER A 235 -3.37 12.76 -18.48
N ARG A 236 -4.69 12.61 -18.56
CA ARG A 236 -5.36 11.43 -19.09
C ARG A 236 -4.92 11.11 -20.52
N THR A 237 -4.80 12.14 -21.36
CA THR A 237 -4.27 12.03 -22.73
C THR A 237 -2.81 11.59 -22.74
N GLY A 238 -2.00 12.09 -21.81
CA GLY A 238 -0.60 11.66 -21.64
C GLY A 238 -0.49 10.20 -21.22
N LEU A 239 -1.38 9.72 -20.35
CA LEU A 239 -1.45 8.30 -20.00
C LEU A 239 -1.82 7.42 -21.19
N ALA A 240 -2.84 7.81 -21.96
CA ALA A 240 -3.27 7.06 -23.14
C ALA A 240 -2.16 6.96 -24.21
N HIS A 241 -1.45 8.07 -24.46
CA HIS A 241 -0.33 8.09 -25.40
C HIS A 241 0.86 7.25 -24.92
N LEU A 242 1.15 7.28 -23.62
CA LEU A 242 2.22 6.46 -23.04
C LEU A 242 1.92 4.96 -23.20
N LEU A 243 0.68 4.55 -22.92
CA LEU A 243 0.27 3.15 -23.03
C LEU A 243 0.18 2.67 -24.48
N ALA A 244 -0.28 3.52 -25.40
CA ALA A 244 -0.22 3.23 -26.83
C ALA A 244 1.22 2.92 -27.26
N ASN A 245 2.21 3.74 -26.86
CA ASN A 245 3.61 3.48 -27.20
C ASN A 245 4.15 2.16 -26.62
N VAL A 246 3.69 1.77 -25.42
CA VAL A 246 4.06 0.49 -24.79
C VAL A 246 3.48 -0.69 -25.55
N ASP A 247 2.21 -0.62 -25.99
CA ASP A 247 1.55 -1.68 -26.74
C ASP A 247 2.12 -1.83 -28.17
N HIS A 248 2.53 -0.73 -28.80
CA HIS A 248 3.15 -0.72 -30.14
C HIS A 248 4.64 -1.14 -30.09
N GLY A 249 5.32 -1.00 -28.96
CA GLY A 249 6.70 -1.47 -28.76
C GLY A 249 6.87 -3.00 -28.73
N SER A 250 5.76 -3.75 -28.65
CA SER A 250 5.71 -5.22 -28.75
C SER A 250 5.62 -5.76 -30.18
N GLY A 251 5.52 -4.90 -31.20
CA GLY A 251 5.34 -5.33 -32.59
C GLY A 251 6.14 -4.49 -33.58
N THR A 252 7.20 -5.07 -34.14
CA THR A 252 7.87 -4.68 -35.40
C THR A 252 8.22 -3.20 -35.58
N ALA A 253 9.51 -2.88 -35.41
CA ALA A 253 10.08 -1.59 -35.80
C ALA A 253 9.80 -1.27 -37.30
N PRO A 254 9.30 -0.07 -37.65
CA PRO A 254 9.23 0.34 -39.03
C PRO A 254 10.64 0.69 -39.54
N LEU A 255 11.01 0.06 -40.66
CA LEU A 255 12.23 0.33 -41.41
C LEU A 255 12.29 1.84 -41.74
N ARG A 256 13.28 2.57 -41.22
CA ARG A 256 13.58 3.93 -41.68
C ARG A 256 13.97 3.85 -43.18
N PRO A 257 13.45 4.71 -44.06
CA PRO A 257 13.94 4.76 -45.43
C PRO A 257 15.39 5.24 -45.44
N ALA A 258 16.25 4.45 -46.07
CA ALA A 258 17.67 4.74 -46.23
C ALA A 258 17.84 6.02 -47.07
N THR A 259 18.54 7.01 -46.51
CA THR A 259 19.03 8.16 -47.26
C THR A 259 20.05 7.70 -48.31
N PRO A 260 19.96 8.14 -49.57
CA PRO A 260 20.90 7.71 -50.61
C PRO A 260 22.25 8.42 -50.44
N VAL A 261 23.32 7.63 -50.47
CA VAL A 261 24.73 8.08 -50.45
C VAL A 261 25.08 8.71 -51.82
N PRO A 262 25.72 9.89 -51.88
CA PRO A 262 26.14 10.48 -53.14
C PRO A 262 27.36 9.74 -53.72
N ARG A 263 27.29 9.37 -55.01
CA ARG A 263 28.40 8.76 -55.75
C ARG A 263 29.45 9.81 -56.11
N SER A 264 30.70 9.54 -55.78
CA SER A 264 31.87 10.30 -56.23
C SER A 264 32.08 10.13 -57.74
N PRO A 265 32.45 11.18 -58.49
CA PRO A 265 32.75 11.06 -59.91
C PRO A 265 34.13 10.41 -60.12
N ARG A 266 34.17 9.46 -61.05
CA ARG A 266 35.40 8.84 -61.57
C ARG A 266 36.15 9.84 -62.44
N SER A 267 37.44 10.04 -62.18
CA SER A 267 38.36 10.68 -63.10
C SER A 267 38.69 9.70 -64.25
N CYS A 268 38.35 10.08 -65.48
CA CYS A 268 39.02 9.59 -66.68
C CYS A 268 40.24 10.48 -66.97
N GLY A 269 41.32 9.87 -67.47
CA GLY A 269 42.63 10.48 -67.73
C GLY A 269 42.66 11.45 -68.92
N PRO A 270 43.77 11.56 -69.68
CA PRO A 270 44.82 10.57 -69.94
C PRO A 270 46.13 10.75 -69.16
#